data_AF-A0A094HE20-F1
#
_entry.id   AF-A0A094HE20-F1
#
_cell.length_a   1.000
_cell.length_b   1.000
_cell.length_c   1.000
_cell.angle_alpha   90.00
_cell.angle_beta   90.00
_cell.angle_gamma   90.00
#
_symmetry.space_group_name_H-M   'P 1'
#
loop_
_entity.id
_entity.type
_entity.pdbx_description
1 polymer ?
#
loop_
_entity_poly.entity_id
_entity_poly.type
_entity_poly.pdbx_seq_one_letter_code
_entity_poly.pdbx_strand_id
1 'polypeptide(L)'
;MRDAESFLGLPDRGSNEPAELPEEEWDKSVYDTAYHLDRNWPNKYDLQYPEPGVSFSYDDWKLGRNTAHIREKKTWPGDAATPPVLDHEFYSINLEVSFREQGLQVIVRIGSMELTPDQPSFTDDWHQDSLLNEHVVATAIYYYDIKNVTESSISFRQRARLVESDYYYDRDSSPSIEYEPDVYELPLMLGFSEAHYNGTAAVQELGSLSERQGRLI
;
A
#
# COMPACT_ATOMS: atom_id res chain seq x y z
N MET A 1 -15.22 25.88 22.59
CA MET A 1 -15.53 25.12 23.82
C MET A 1 -16.38 23.88 23.52
N ARG A 2 -17.61 23.99 22.97
CA ARG A 2 -18.43 22.80 22.62
C ARG A 2 -17.74 21.82 21.66
N ASP A 3 -17.01 22.33 20.68
CA ASP A 3 -16.25 21.48 19.76
C ASP A 3 -15.07 20.78 20.45
N ALA A 4 -14.50 21.41 21.48
CA ALA A 4 -13.38 20.85 22.25
C ALA A 4 -13.84 19.78 23.25
N GLU A 5 -14.97 19.99 23.92
CA GLU A 5 -15.62 18.98 24.77
C GLU A 5 -16.00 17.73 23.96
N SER A 6 -16.60 17.95 22.78
CA SER A 6 -16.98 16.89 21.86
C SER A 6 -15.76 16.11 21.37
N PHE A 7 -14.66 16.80 21.08
CA PHE A 7 -13.40 16.15 20.70
C PHE A 7 -12.81 15.34 21.86
N LEU A 8 -12.69 15.93 23.06
CA LEU A 8 -12.10 15.26 24.22
C LEU A 8 -12.91 14.05 24.69
N GLY A 9 -14.22 14.04 24.47
CA GLY A 9 -15.10 12.91 24.73
C GLY A 9 -15.10 11.81 23.66
N LEU A 10 -14.38 11.98 22.54
CA LEU A 10 -14.25 10.90 21.55
C LEU A 10 -13.56 9.68 22.18
N PRO A 11 -13.91 8.45 21.77
CA PRO A 11 -13.18 7.26 22.14
C PRO A 11 -11.70 7.39 21.78
N ASP A 12 -10.84 6.85 22.61
CA ASP A 12 -9.44 6.70 22.24
C ASP A 12 -9.30 5.61 21.17
N ARG A 13 -8.27 5.74 20.33
CA ARG A 13 -8.00 4.86 19.21
C ARG A 13 -7.91 3.40 19.65
N GLY A 14 -8.70 2.54 19.01
CA GLY A 14 -8.81 1.12 19.36
C GLY A 14 -9.84 0.81 20.46
N SER A 15 -10.48 1.83 21.03
CA SER A 15 -11.61 1.71 21.94
C SER A 15 -12.91 2.18 21.26
N ASN A 16 -14.03 1.57 21.64
CA ASN A 16 -15.37 2.05 21.30
C ASN A 16 -16.02 2.82 22.45
N GLU A 17 -15.36 2.88 23.61
CA GLU A 17 -15.86 3.57 24.80
C GLU A 17 -15.44 5.05 24.76
N PRO A 18 -16.37 5.99 24.99
CA PRO A 18 -16.05 7.40 25.08
C PRO A 18 -14.99 7.66 26.14
N ALA A 19 -14.02 8.53 25.86
CA ALA A 19 -13.06 8.93 26.86
C ALA A 19 -13.72 9.81 27.93
N GLU A 20 -13.33 9.64 29.18
CA GLU A 20 -13.69 10.56 30.25
C GLU A 20 -12.97 11.90 30.02
N LEU A 21 -13.69 13.00 30.23
CA LEU A 21 -13.09 14.33 30.16
C LEU A 21 -12.01 14.45 31.25
N PRO A 22 -10.90 15.18 31.00
CA PRO A 22 -9.86 15.38 32.01
C PRO A 22 -10.45 15.92 33.33
N GLU A 23 -10.08 15.33 34.46
CA GLU A 23 -10.56 15.75 35.79
C GLU A 23 -10.09 17.17 36.18
N GLU A 24 -8.95 17.62 35.62
CA GLU A 24 -8.47 19.00 35.77
C GLU A 24 -9.24 19.94 34.84
N GLU A 25 -9.55 21.17 35.31
CA GLU A 25 -10.39 22.15 34.61
C GLU A 25 -9.78 22.56 33.24
N TRP A 26 -9.98 21.72 32.23
CA TRP A 26 -9.44 21.79 30.89
C TRP A 26 -9.99 22.99 30.09
N ASP A 27 -11.04 23.65 30.60
CA ASP A 27 -11.70 24.81 30.03
C ASP A 27 -11.46 26.13 30.82
N LYS A 28 -10.56 26.13 31.82
CA LYS A 28 -10.14 27.32 32.60
C LYS A 28 -9.78 28.51 31.71
N SER A 29 -9.08 28.23 30.62
CA SER A 29 -8.57 29.23 29.69
C SER A 29 -8.43 28.66 28.28
N VAL A 30 -8.30 29.55 27.30
CA VAL A 30 -7.98 29.17 25.92
C VAL A 30 -6.69 28.36 25.83
N TYR A 31 -5.73 28.64 26.72
CA TYR A 31 -4.46 27.92 26.76
C TYR A 31 -4.64 26.49 27.27
N ASP A 32 -5.39 26.30 28.36
CA ASP A 32 -5.66 24.98 28.92
C ASP A 32 -6.43 24.11 27.92
N THR A 33 -7.44 24.69 27.27
CA THR A 33 -8.20 23.99 26.22
C THR A 33 -7.30 23.58 25.07
N ALA A 34 -6.43 24.48 24.59
CA ALA A 34 -5.49 24.16 23.51
C ALA A 34 -4.48 23.07 23.91
N TYR A 35 -3.95 23.14 25.13
CA TYR A 35 -3.01 22.14 25.68
C TYR A 35 -3.63 20.74 25.76
N HIS A 36 -4.87 20.64 26.25
CA HIS A 36 -5.56 19.34 26.33
C HIS A 36 -5.97 18.82 24.95
N LEU A 37 -6.35 19.69 24.01
CA LEU A 37 -6.61 19.27 22.63
C LEU A 37 -5.34 18.73 21.96
N ASP A 38 -4.23 19.46 22.03
CA ASP A 38 -2.92 19.05 21.50
C ASP A 38 -2.47 17.70 22.07
N ARG A 39 -2.50 17.54 23.39
CA ARG A 39 -2.02 16.35 24.08
C ARG A 39 -2.88 15.10 23.82
N ASN A 40 -4.20 15.27 23.67
CA ASN A 40 -5.11 14.16 23.41
C ASN A 40 -5.30 13.89 21.92
N TRP A 41 -4.89 14.80 21.04
CA TRP A 41 -5.06 14.66 19.61
C TRP A 41 -4.51 13.33 19.05
N PRO A 42 -3.28 12.90 19.38
CA PRO A 42 -2.74 11.63 18.87
C PRO A 42 -3.59 10.40 19.22
N ASN A 43 -4.24 10.41 20.38
CA ASN A 43 -5.05 9.29 20.86
C ASN A 43 -6.45 9.28 20.25
N LYS A 44 -6.94 10.42 19.74
CA LYS A 44 -8.32 10.60 19.26
C LYS A 44 -8.41 10.81 17.76
N TYR A 45 -7.28 11.16 17.15
CA TYR A 45 -7.17 11.37 15.73
C TYR A 45 -7.28 10.03 14.99
N ASP A 46 -8.25 9.97 14.08
CA ASP A 46 -8.35 8.90 13.09
C ASP A 46 -7.86 9.44 11.76
N LEU A 47 -6.81 8.82 11.22
CA LEU A 47 -6.20 9.29 9.98
C LEU A 47 -7.14 8.95 8.82
N GLN A 48 -7.83 9.96 8.29
CA GLN A 48 -8.73 9.75 7.17
C GLN A 48 -7.95 9.55 5.88
N TYR A 49 -7.98 8.33 5.36
CA TYR A 49 -7.35 8.01 4.09
C TYR A 49 -8.25 8.43 2.94
N PRO A 50 -7.66 8.93 1.83
CA PRO A 50 -8.33 8.80 0.56
C PRO A 50 -8.52 7.30 0.28
N GLU A 51 -9.78 6.83 0.26
CA GLU A 51 -10.12 5.48 -0.18
C GLU A 51 -9.37 5.11 -1.47
N PRO A 52 -8.82 3.89 -1.62
CA PRO A 52 -8.22 3.42 -2.87
C PRO A 52 -9.27 3.49 -4.00
N GLY A 53 -9.29 4.61 -4.73
CA GLY A 53 -10.34 4.93 -5.72
C GLY A 53 -10.80 6.39 -5.76
N VAL A 54 -10.49 7.24 -4.77
CA VAL A 54 -10.73 8.70 -4.89
C VAL A 54 -9.71 9.41 -5.77
N SER A 55 -8.53 8.82 -5.98
CA SER A 55 -7.47 9.41 -6.81
C SER A 55 -7.79 9.34 -8.30
N PHE A 56 -8.35 8.21 -8.73
CA PHE A 56 -8.77 7.94 -10.10
C PHE A 56 -9.71 6.72 -10.08
N SER A 57 -10.74 6.71 -10.93
CA SER A 57 -11.64 5.57 -11.04
C SER A 57 -10.96 4.37 -11.71
N TYR A 58 -11.55 3.18 -11.59
CA TYR A 58 -11.10 2.00 -12.35
C TYR A 58 -11.07 2.28 -13.86
N ASP A 59 -12.05 3.05 -14.37
CA ASP A 59 -12.11 3.45 -15.77
C ASP A 59 -10.98 4.42 -16.13
N ASP A 60 -10.62 5.34 -15.24
CA ASP A 60 -9.47 6.24 -15.44
C ASP A 60 -8.15 5.47 -15.45
N TRP A 61 -7.98 4.51 -14.53
CA TRP A 61 -6.84 3.60 -14.53
C TRP A 61 -6.75 2.81 -15.84
N LYS A 62 -7.86 2.25 -16.31
CA LYS A 62 -7.94 1.50 -17.57
C LYS A 62 -7.64 2.35 -18.79
N LEU A 63 -7.90 3.65 -18.70
CA LEU A 63 -7.58 4.64 -19.73
C LEU A 63 -6.20 5.28 -19.55
N GLY A 64 -5.38 4.80 -18.60
CA GLY A 64 -4.02 5.29 -18.39
C GLY A 64 -3.95 6.65 -17.69
N ARG A 65 -5.08 7.14 -17.18
CA ARG A 65 -5.24 8.45 -16.53
C ARG A 65 -5.09 8.31 -15.01
N ASN A 66 -3.99 7.72 -14.59
CA ASN A 66 -3.71 7.36 -13.19
C ASN A 66 -2.42 7.97 -12.64
N THR A 67 -1.83 8.93 -13.35
CA THR A 67 -0.50 9.46 -13.06
C THR A 67 -0.50 10.69 -12.16
N ALA A 68 -1.68 11.28 -11.91
CA ALA A 68 -1.83 12.35 -10.93
C ALA A 68 -1.46 11.84 -9.52
N HIS A 69 -0.53 12.52 -8.86
CA HIS A 69 -0.18 12.21 -7.48
C HIS A 69 -1.38 12.44 -6.56
N ILE A 70 -1.64 11.51 -5.63
CA ILE A 70 -2.72 11.59 -4.64
C ILE A 70 -2.58 12.87 -3.78
N ARG A 71 -1.33 13.28 -3.51
CA ARG A 71 -0.93 14.59 -2.98
C ARG A 71 0.45 14.95 -3.55
N GLU A 72 0.72 16.25 -3.74
CA GLU A 72 2.03 16.72 -4.19
C GLU A 72 3.15 16.21 -3.26
N LYS A 73 4.25 15.71 -3.83
CA LYS A 73 5.45 15.36 -3.05
C LYS A 73 6.03 16.63 -2.42
N LYS A 74 6.55 16.54 -1.19
CA LYS A 74 7.31 17.64 -0.57
C LYS A 74 8.46 18.04 -1.50
N THR A 75 8.41 19.25 -2.05
CA THR A 75 9.54 19.88 -2.75
C THR A 75 10.24 20.84 -1.80
N TRP A 76 11.52 20.60 -1.53
CA TRP A 76 12.35 21.48 -0.74
C TRP A 76 12.91 22.65 -1.58
N PRO A 77 13.29 23.78 -0.95
CA PRO A 77 13.98 24.85 -1.66
C PRO A 77 15.28 24.34 -2.31
N GLY A 78 15.28 24.23 -3.64
CA GLY A 78 16.41 23.69 -4.41
C GLY A 78 16.09 22.42 -5.19
N ASP A 79 14.95 21.77 -4.91
CA ASP A 79 14.48 20.64 -5.72
C ASP A 79 14.07 21.12 -7.11
N ALA A 80 14.47 20.39 -8.14
CA ALA A 80 13.96 20.61 -9.48
C ALA A 80 12.43 20.38 -9.47
N ALA A 81 11.68 21.25 -10.16
CA ALA A 81 10.25 21.03 -10.35
C ALA A 81 10.06 19.62 -10.92
N THR A 82 9.23 18.82 -10.23
CA THR A 82 8.95 17.46 -10.71
C THR A 82 8.20 17.62 -12.04
N PRO A 83 8.72 17.08 -13.16
CA PRO A 83 8.00 17.18 -14.42
C PRO A 83 6.62 16.54 -14.26
N PRO A 84 5.57 17.08 -14.91
CA PRO A 84 4.24 16.50 -14.84
C PRO A 84 4.32 15.04 -15.29
N VAL A 85 3.79 14.13 -14.47
CA VAL A 85 3.72 12.71 -14.84
C VAL A 85 2.61 12.59 -15.88
N LEU A 86 3.00 12.44 -17.14
CA LEU A 86 2.07 12.32 -18.26
C LEU A 86 1.22 11.06 -18.14
N ASP A 87 -0.04 11.14 -18.56
CA ASP A 87 -0.91 9.96 -18.68
C ASP A 87 -0.22 8.87 -19.52
N HIS A 88 -0.52 7.62 -19.20
CA HIS A 88 0.05 6.50 -19.94
C HIS A 88 -0.50 6.48 -21.37
N GLU A 89 0.36 6.74 -22.34
CA GLU A 89 0.05 6.52 -23.75
C GLU A 89 0.13 5.03 -24.05
N PHE A 90 -1.02 4.39 -24.23
CA PHE A 90 -1.05 3.02 -24.70
C PHE A 90 -0.44 2.93 -26.10
N TYR A 91 0.53 2.03 -26.24
CA TYR A 91 1.15 1.72 -27.51
C TYR A 91 1.00 0.22 -27.79
N SER A 92 0.80 -0.11 -29.05
CA SER A 92 0.76 -1.50 -29.49
C SER A 92 2.16 -1.97 -29.83
N ILE A 93 2.58 -3.08 -29.24
CA ILE A 93 3.83 -3.75 -29.61
C ILE A 93 3.48 -4.99 -30.42
N ASN A 94 4.02 -5.10 -31.63
CA ASN A 94 3.99 -6.34 -32.38
C ASN A 94 5.32 -7.06 -32.17
N LEU A 95 5.37 -7.93 -31.16
CA LEU A 95 6.59 -8.64 -30.78
C LEU A 95 7.17 -9.46 -31.95
N GLU A 96 6.31 -10.06 -32.79
CA GLU A 96 6.74 -10.83 -33.97
C GLU A 96 7.50 -9.95 -34.96
N VAL A 97 6.99 -8.75 -35.27
CA VAL A 97 7.64 -7.82 -36.21
C VAL A 97 8.90 -7.22 -35.58
N SER A 98 8.80 -6.73 -34.35
CA SER A 98 9.90 -6.04 -33.67
C SER A 98 11.11 -6.92 -33.42
N PHE A 99 10.89 -8.21 -33.13
CA PHE A 99 11.95 -9.14 -32.76
C PHE A 99 12.15 -10.25 -33.81
N ARG A 100 11.62 -10.10 -35.04
CA ARG A 100 11.70 -11.14 -36.08
C ARG A 100 13.13 -11.57 -36.39
N GLU A 101 14.05 -10.61 -36.45
CA GLU A 101 15.45 -10.84 -36.79
C GLU A 101 16.31 -11.25 -35.58
N GLN A 102 15.92 -10.78 -34.38
CA GLN A 102 16.65 -11.03 -33.12
C GLN A 102 16.21 -12.33 -32.44
N GLY A 103 14.98 -12.77 -32.71
CA GLY A 103 14.31 -13.88 -32.04
C GLY A 103 13.75 -13.49 -30.67
N LEU A 104 12.74 -14.24 -30.22
CA LEU A 104 12.26 -14.20 -28.84
C LEU A 104 12.66 -15.50 -28.15
N GLN A 105 13.27 -15.38 -26.98
CA GLN A 105 13.54 -16.54 -26.14
C GLN A 105 12.28 -16.85 -25.33
N VAL A 106 11.82 -18.10 -25.39
CA VAL A 106 10.73 -18.60 -24.55
C VAL A 106 11.30 -19.64 -23.60
N ILE A 107 11.13 -19.41 -22.30
CA ILE A 107 11.51 -20.34 -21.25
C ILE A 107 10.22 -20.92 -20.68
N VAL A 108 10.05 -22.24 -20.81
CA VAL A 108 8.89 -22.94 -20.26
C VAL A 108 9.34 -23.72 -19.02
N ARG A 109 8.76 -23.39 -17.87
CA ARG A 109 8.92 -24.15 -16.63
C ARG A 109 7.64 -24.95 -16.40
N ILE A 110 7.78 -26.26 -16.21
CA ILE A 110 6.66 -27.14 -15.88
C ILE A 110 6.97 -27.76 -14.53
N GLY A 111 6.05 -27.60 -13.58
CA GLY A 111 6.13 -28.18 -12.26
C GLY A 111 4.85 -28.95 -11.94
N SER A 112 4.95 -29.86 -10.99
CA SER A 112 3.83 -30.59 -10.42
C SER A 112 4.02 -30.68 -8.91
N MET A 113 2.91 -30.72 -8.19
CA MET A 113 2.91 -30.78 -6.74
C MET A 113 1.85 -31.76 -6.28
N GLU A 114 2.26 -32.71 -5.45
CA GLU A 114 1.41 -33.77 -4.96
C GLU A 114 1.39 -33.72 -3.44
N LEU A 115 0.23 -33.45 -2.87
CA LEU A 115 0.03 -33.46 -1.42
C LEU A 115 -0.24 -34.90 -0.97
N THR A 116 0.37 -35.30 0.14
CA THR A 116 0.18 -36.62 0.75
C THR A 116 -0.45 -36.46 2.12
N PRO A 117 -1.03 -37.52 2.72
CA PRO A 117 -1.51 -37.44 4.11
C PRO A 117 -0.43 -37.00 5.10
N ASP A 118 0.84 -37.37 4.86
CA ASP A 118 1.98 -36.99 5.70
C ASP A 118 2.45 -35.55 5.44
N GLN A 119 2.19 -35.00 4.25
CA GLN A 119 2.45 -33.61 3.87
C GLN A 119 1.22 -33.01 3.16
N PRO A 120 0.19 -32.62 3.93
CA PRO A 120 -1.13 -32.26 3.41
C PRO A 120 -1.23 -30.82 2.90
N SER A 121 -0.15 -30.04 2.99
CA SER A 121 -0.12 -28.62 2.63
C SER A 121 1.23 -28.24 2.04
N PHE A 122 1.20 -27.27 1.14
CA PHE A 122 2.40 -26.69 0.56
C PHE A 122 2.28 -25.16 0.56
N THR A 123 3.42 -24.50 0.75
CA THR A 123 3.57 -23.05 0.60
C THR A 123 4.94 -22.83 -0.01
N ASP A 124 5.01 -22.03 -1.07
CA ASP A 124 6.28 -21.67 -1.69
C ASP A 124 6.91 -20.49 -0.96
N ASP A 125 8.24 -20.43 -0.99
CA ASP A 125 8.95 -19.25 -0.56
C ASP A 125 8.79 -18.13 -1.58
N TRP A 126 8.81 -16.90 -1.09
CA TRP A 126 8.79 -15.73 -1.96
C TRP A 126 10.02 -15.70 -2.86
N HIS A 127 9.79 -15.77 -4.17
CA HIS A 127 10.82 -15.65 -5.17
C HIS A 127 10.50 -14.54 -6.16
N GLN A 128 11.54 -14.07 -6.86
CA GLN A 128 11.42 -13.14 -7.96
C GLN A 128 11.69 -13.91 -9.25
N ASP A 129 10.68 -13.99 -10.13
CA ASP A 129 10.75 -14.82 -11.33
C ASP A 129 11.71 -14.29 -12.39
N SER A 130 12.03 -12.99 -12.35
CA SER A 130 12.92 -12.37 -13.33
C SER A 130 13.66 -11.14 -12.79
N LEU A 131 14.90 -10.97 -13.23
CA LEU A 131 15.75 -9.80 -13.00
C LEU A 131 15.87 -8.94 -14.26
N LEU A 132 16.18 -7.65 -14.09
CA LEU A 132 16.29 -6.69 -15.21
C LEU A 132 17.31 -7.10 -16.28
N ASN A 133 18.36 -7.84 -15.90
CA ASN A 133 19.38 -8.33 -16.81
C ASN A 133 18.97 -9.58 -17.60
N GLU A 134 17.84 -10.22 -17.28
CA GLU A 134 17.33 -11.38 -18.02
C GLU A 134 16.44 -10.98 -19.20
N HIS A 135 16.11 -9.68 -19.32
CA HIS A 135 15.31 -9.11 -20.40
C HIS A 135 13.95 -9.81 -20.61
N VAL A 136 13.36 -10.34 -19.54
CA VAL A 136 12.02 -10.94 -19.56
C VAL A 136 10.97 -9.85 -19.70
N VAL A 137 10.15 -9.95 -20.74
CA VAL A 137 9.09 -8.98 -21.06
C VAL A 137 7.71 -9.39 -20.55
N ALA A 138 7.51 -10.68 -20.29
CA ALA A 138 6.25 -11.23 -19.78
C ALA A 138 6.48 -12.60 -19.12
N THR A 139 5.69 -12.88 -18.09
CA THR A 139 5.55 -14.18 -17.45
C THR A 139 4.07 -14.55 -17.52
N ALA A 140 3.77 -15.82 -17.80
CA ALA A 140 2.41 -16.34 -17.78
C ALA A 140 2.40 -17.66 -17.02
N ILE A 141 1.37 -17.86 -16.20
CA ILE A 141 1.21 -19.05 -15.36
C ILE A 141 -0.08 -19.76 -15.74
N TYR A 142 0.01 -21.08 -15.94
CA TYR A 142 -1.14 -21.90 -16.34
C TYR A 142 -1.23 -23.17 -15.51
N TYR A 143 -2.32 -23.30 -14.75
CA TYR A 143 -2.61 -24.49 -13.97
C TYR A 143 -3.37 -25.50 -14.82
N TYR A 144 -2.64 -26.50 -15.31
CA TYR A 144 -3.17 -27.46 -16.28
C TYR A 144 -4.05 -28.56 -15.64
N ASP A 145 -3.77 -28.97 -14.39
CA ASP A 145 -4.54 -29.99 -13.67
C ASP A 145 -4.54 -29.71 -12.16
N ILE A 146 -5.72 -29.71 -11.55
CA ILE A 146 -5.91 -29.52 -10.10
C ILE A 146 -6.96 -30.54 -9.63
N LYS A 147 -6.60 -31.41 -8.69
CA LYS A 147 -7.48 -32.47 -8.19
C LYS A 147 -7.32 -32.68 -6.70
N ASN A 148 -8.43 -32.87 -5.99
CA ASN A 148 -8.46 -33.24 -4.57
C ASN A 148 -7.67 -32.30 -3.65
N VAL A 149 -7.57 -31.02 -3.99
CA VAL A 149 -6.98 -29.98 -3.15
C VAL A 149 -8.00 -28.88 -2.88
N THR A 150 -7.86 -28.20 -1.75
CA THR A 150 -8.61 -26.97 -1.48
C THR A 150 -8.17 -25.85 -2.44
N GLU A 151 -9.00 -24.82 -2.59
CA GLU A 151 -8.66 -23.67 -3.43
C GLU A 151 -7.31 -23.07 -3.00
N SER A 152 -6.38 -23.01 -3.94
CA SER A 152 -5.06 -22.40 -3.77
C SER A 152 -5.02 -21.02 -4.41
N SER A 153 -4.04 -20.22 -4.02
CA SER A 153 -3.89 -18.85 -4.50
C SER A 153 -2.42 -18.48 -4.66
N ILE A 154 -2.12 -17.73 -5.72
CA ILE A 154 -0.83 -17.05 -5.89
C ILE A 154 -0.94 -15.64 -5.32
N SER A 155 0.00 -15.28 -4.45
CA SER A 155 0.08 -13.95 -3.84
C SER A 155 1.15 -13.10 -4.51
N PHE A 156 0.88 -11.80 -4.64
CA PHE A 156 1.79 -10.84 -5.24
C PHE A 156 2.18 -9.81 -4.19
N ARG A 157 3.46 -9.43 -4.20
CA ARG A 157 3.99 -8.32 -3.43
C ARG A 157 4.98 -7.55 -4.27
N GLN A 158 5.17 -6.28 -3.95
CA GLN A 158 6.20 -5.45 -4.57
C GLN A 158 7.11 -4.86 -3.52
N ARG A 159 8.38 -4.71 -3.87
CA ARG A 159 9.28 -3.88 -3.07
C ARG A 159 8.84 -2.44 -3.24
N ALA A 160 8.60 -1.75 -2.14
CA ALA A 160 8.25 -0.35 -2.16
C ALA A 160 9.23 0.44 -1.29
N ARG A 161 9.36 1.73 -1.60
CA ARG A 161 10.18 2.65 -0.83
C ARG A 161 9.29 3.30 0.21
N LEU A 162 9.68 3.12 1.46
CA LEU A 162 8.99 3.67 2.61
C LEU A 162 9.98 4.55 3.35
N VAL A 163 10.02 5.82 2.96
CA VAL A 163 10.78 6.85 3.67
C VAL A 163 9.76 7.86 4.14
N GLU A 164 9.77 8.17 5.43
CA GLU A 164 8.85 9.10 6.07
C GLU A 164 8.77 10.45 5.32
N SER A 165 9.91 10.93 4.82
CA SER A 165 10.00 12.17 4.04
C SER A 165 9.21 12.15 2.73
N ASP A 166 8.85 10.97 2.21
CA ASP A 166 8.17 10.81 0.92
C ASP A 166 6.64 11.00 1.04
N TYR A 167 6.08 11.10 2.26
CA TYR A 167 4.63 11.19 2.49
C TYR A 167 4.16 12.59 2.97
N TYR A 168 3.02 13.04 2.44
CA TYR A 168 2.37 14.31 2.82
C TYR A 168 1.23 14.05 3.80
N TYR A 169 1.43 14.39 5.08
CA TYR A 169 0.35 14.57 6.04
C TYR A 169 0.08 16.06 6.22
N ASP A 170 -1.19 16.44 6.28
CA ASP A 170 -1.59 17.84 6.39
C ASP A 170 -1.34 18.31 7.84
N ARG A 171 -0.30 19.12 8.00
CA ARG A 171 0.07 19.71 9.30
C ARG A 171 -0.91 20.79 9.72
N ASP A 172 -1.59 21.44 8.78
CA ASP A 172 -2.44 22.61 9.06
C ASP A 172 -3.78 22.21 9.72
N SER A 173 -4.16 20.94 9.61
CA SER A 173 -5.28 20.35 10.37
C SER A 173 -4.89 19.80 11.75
N SER A 174 -3.60 19.77 12.08
CA SER A 174 -3.14 19.30 13.39
C SER A 174 -3.08 20.47 14.38
N PRO A 175 -3.83 20.44 15.49
CA PRO A 175 -3.62 21.38 16.58
C PRO A 175 -2.29 21.14 17.30
N SER A 176 -1.60 20.02 17.04
CA SER A 176 -0.35 19.68 17.73
C SER A 176 0.93 19.94 16.96
N ILE A 177 1.86 20.62 17.64
CA ILE A 177 3.18 20.97 17.12
C ILE A 177 4.14 19.77 17.15
N GLU A 178 3.83 18.76 17.98
CA GLU A 178 4.70 17.62 18.29
C GLU A 178 4.32 16.31 17.58
N TYR A 179 3.18 16.22 16.90
CA TYR A 179 2.75 14.97 16.26
C TYR A 179 3.25 14.85 14.82
N GLU A 180 4.19 13.93 14.61
CA GLU A 180 4.47 13.33 13.31
C GLU A 180 3.79 11.95 13.31
N PRO A 181 2.98 11.59 12.29
CA PRO A 181 2.41 10.25 12.20
C PRO A 181 3.55 9.26 12.24
N ASP A 182 3.51 8.38 13.24
CA ASP A 182 4.61 7.47 13.50
C ASP A 182 4.86 6.60 12.26
N VAL A 183 6.14 6.42 11.92
CA VAL A 183 6.60 5.51 10.87
C VAL A 183 6.07 4.10 11.10
N TYR A 184 5.60 3.74 12.30
CA TYR A 184 4.92 2.48 12.56
C TYR A 184 3.49 2.36 12.00
N GLU A 185 2.82 3.48 11.74
CA GLU A 185 1.42 3.51 11.30
C GLU A 185 1.29 3.52 9.77
N LEU A 186 2.08 4.37 9.09
CA LEU A 186 2.10 4.49 7.63
C LEU A 186 2.27 3.15 6.89
N PRO A 187 3.10 2.20 7.37
CA PRO A 187 3.38 0.96 6.66
C PRO A 187 2.21 -0.01 6.76
N LEU A 188 1.65 -0.21 7.96
CA LEU A 188 0.45 -1.05 8.14
C LEU A 188 -0.69 -0.57 7.23
N MET A 189 -0.89 0.75 7.15
CA MET A 189 -1.92 1.36 6.33
C MET A 189 -1.72 1.17 4.82
N LEU A 190 -0.47 1.27 4.35
CA LEU A 190 -0.14 1.13 2.94
C LEU A 190 0.03 -0.35 2.53
N GLY A 191 -0.29 -1.29 3.41
CA GLY A 191 -0.19 -2.73 3.14
C GLY A 191 1.23 -3.27 3.20
N PHE A 192 2.13 -2.58 3.93
CA PHE A 192 3.48 -3.08 4.18
C PHE A 192 3.53 -4.04 5.36
N SER A 193 4.42 -5.02 5.26
CA SER A 193 4.67 -5.95 6.35
C SER A 193 5.35 -5.27 7.55
N GLU A 194 4.90 -5.57 8.77
CA GLU A 194 5.56 -5.15 10.03
C GLU A 194 7.03 -5.57 10.12
N ALA A 195 7.42 -6.63 9.39
CA ALA A 195 8.80 -7.08 9.31
C ALA A 195 9.77 -5.97 8.85
N HIS A 196 9.29 -4.92 8.16
CA HIS A 196 10.11 -3.79 7.73
C HIS A 196 10.90 -3.15 8.88
N TYR A 197 10.27 -3.01 10.05
CA TYR A 197 10.88 -2.39 11.23
C TYR A 197 12.06 -3.19 11.80
N ASN A 198 12.15 -4.48 11.47
CA ASN A 198 13.26 -5.35 11.88
C ASN A 198 14.43 -5.32 10.88
N GLY A 199 14.54 -4.26 10.08
CA GLY A 199 15.60 -4.06 9.08
C GLY A 199 15.37 -4.83 7.78
N THR A 200 14.18 -5.39 7.57
CA THR A 200 13.83 -6.03 6.30
C THR A 200 13.38 -5.00 5.27
N ALA A 201 13.47 -5.36 3.99
CA ALA A 201 13.03 -4.48 2.92
C ALA A 201 11.52 -4.19 3.05
N ALA A 202 11.14 -2.92 2.90
CA ALA A 202 9.74 -2.54 2.81
C ALA A 202 9.11 -3.21 1.57
N VAL A 203 8.15 -4.10 1.82
CA VAL A 203 7.36 -4.80 0.79
C VAL A 203 5.90 -4.50 1.02
N GLN A 204 5.17 -4.21 -0.06
CA GLN A 204 3.73 -3.99 -0.06
C GLN A 204 3.04 -5.25 -0.63
N GLU A 205 2.09 -5.79 0.12
CA GLU A 205 1.23 -6.88 -0.35
C GLU A 205 0.20 -6.34 -1.35
N LEU A 206 0.19 -6.88 -2.57
CA LEU A 206 -0.71 -6.45 -3.65
C LEU A 206 -2.00 -7.28 -3.71
N GLY A 207 -2.05 -8.38 -2.96
CA GLY A 207 -3.17 -9.30 -2.91
C GLY A 207 -2.87 -10.63 -3.61
N SER A 208 -3.91 -11.45 -3.77
CA SER A 208 -3.79 -12.80 -4.31
C SER A 208 -4.84 -13.12 -5.36
N LEU A 209 -4.51 -14.07 -6.23
CA LEU A 209 -5.40 -14.61 -7.26
C LEU A 209 -5.60 -16.09 -7.03
N SER A 210 -6.87 -16.53 -7.09
CA SER A 210 -7.24 -17.95 -7.05
C SER A 210 -6.70 -18.70 -8.28
N GLU A 211 -6.01 -19.81 -8.01
CA GLU A 211 -5.37 -20.69 -8.98
C GLU A 211 -6.39 -21.68 -9.55
N ARG A 212 -7.24 -21.22 -10.46
CA ARG A 212 -8.25 -22.08 -11.08
C ARG A 212 -7.67 -22.87 -12.25
N GLN A 213 -7.95 -24.17 -12.29
CA GLN A 213 -7.60 -25.01 -13.44
C GLN A 213 -8.13 -24.39 -14.74
N GLY A 214 -7.28 -24.33 -15.76
CA GLY A 214 -7.63 -23.77 -17.06
C GLY A 214 -7.58 -22.24 -17.16
N ARG A 215 -7.23 -21.53 -16.08
CA ARG A 215 -7.00 -20.08 -16.12
C ARG A 215 -5.53 -19.81 -16.49
N LEU A 216 -5.34 -18.89 -17.43
CA LEU A 216 -4.06 -18.24 -17.68
C LEU A 216 -3.99 -16.98 -16.82
N ILE A 217 -2.94 -16.86 -16.01
CA ILE A 217 -2.59 -15.67 -15.25
C ILE A 217 -1.46 -14.96 -15.98
#